data_AF-A0A7J7MJG0-F1
#
_entry.id   AF-A0A7J7MJG0-F1
#
_cell.length_a   1.000
_cell.length_b   1.000
_cell.length_c   1.000
_cell.angle_alpha   90.00
_cell.angle_beta   90.00
_cell.angle_gamma   90.00
#
_symmetry.space_group_name_H-M   'P 1'
#
loop_
_entity.id
_entity.type
_entity.pdbx_description
1 polymer ?
#
loop_
_entity_poly.entity_id
_entity_poly.type
_entity_poly.pdbx_seq_one_letter_code
_entity_poly.pdbx_strand_id
1 'polypeptide(L)'
;MLEVTSASSEAELGLDFVHLYRDSTLFKENKELVKQFCSPPSGSKDLLFASRFPQNGWGQFKSCLWKQHLSYWRSPTYNLMRIMYIIVSSLMFGIVFWKRGSKIKSAQDLFTVLGSMFSVTNIFGVYNCSSVIPLVVTERSVFYREKFAGMYSSWAYSFAQV
;
A
#
# COMPACT_ATOMS: atom_id res chain seq x y z
N MET A 1 27.76 5.34 11.93
CA MET A 1 28.24 3.98 12.25
C MET A 1 29.04 3.38 11.09
N LEU A 2 28.53 3.42 9.85
CA LEU A 2 29.28 2.95 8.68
C LEU A 2 30.57 3.73 8.39
N GLU A 3 30.72 4.99 8.82
CA GLU A 3 31.95 5.76 8.59
C GLU A 3 33.18 5.19 9.32
N VAL A 4 32.99 4.47 10.44
CA VAL A 4 34.10 3.98 11.27
C VAL A 4 34.43 2.51 10.98
N THR A 5 33.48 1.75 10.45
CA THR A 5 33.61 0.30 10.20
C THR A 5 33.43 -0.05 8.72
N SER A 6 33.72 0.88 7.80
CA SER A 6 33.66 0.64 6.37
C SER A 6 34.95 0.01 5.83
N ALA A 7 34.85 -0.60 4.65
CA ALA A 7 36.01 -1.13 3.93
C ALA A 7 37.06 -0.04 3.60
N SER A 8 36.64 1.22 3.43
CA SER A 8 37.59 2.33 3.24
C SER A 8 38.40 2.61 4.51
N SER A 9 37.76 2.53 5.68
CA SER A 9 38.44 2.73 6.96
C SER A 9 39.37 1.56 7.32
N GLU A 10 39.00 0.32 6.93
CA GLU A 10 39.90 -0.86 7.01
C GLU A 10 41.17 -0.68 6.18
N ALA A 11 41.02 -0.18 4.95
CA ALA A 11 42.15 0.05 4.04
C ALA A 11 43.08 1.17 4.53
N GLU A 12 42.52 2.25 5.10
CA GLU A 12 43.29 3.36 5.67
C GLU A 12 44.08 2.94 6.92
N LEU A 13 43.47 2.14 7.79
CA LEU A 13 44.09 1.65 9.02
C LEU A 13 45.00 0.43 8.80
N GLY A 14 44.90 -0.23 7.64
CA GLY A 14 45.63 -1.45 7.33
C GLY A 14 45.21 -2.65 8.18
N LEU A 15 43.94 -2.67 8.63
CA LEU A 15 43.39 -3.69 9.52
C LEU A 15 42.20 -4.41 8.87
N ASP A 16 42.07 -5.70 9.16
CA ASP A 16 40.88 -6.48 8.84
C ASP A 16 40.01 -6.61 10.10
N PHE A 17 38.90 -5.87 10.16
CA PHE A 17 38.03 -5.89 11.35
C PHE A 17 37.34 -7.24 11.53
N VAL A 18 37.10 -8.01 10.46
CA VAL A 18 36.52 -9.35 10.54
C VAL A 18 37.48 -10.30 11.22
N HIS A 19 38.77 -10.27 10.85
CA HIS A 19 39.79 -11.08 11.50
C HIS A 19 39.98 -10.69 12.96
N LEU A 20 40.11 -9.39 13.24
CA LEU A 20 40.22 -8.85 14.60
C LEU A 20 39.05 -9.26 15.49
N TYR A 21 37.82 -9.19 14.97
CA TYR A 21 36.65 -9.61 15.73
C TYR A 21 36.69 -11.11 16.03
N ARG A 22 37.05 -11.96 15.06
CA ARG A 22 37.12 -13.42 15.25
C ARG A 22 38.14 -13.84 16.31
N ASP A 23 39.25 -13.13 16.43
CA ASP A 23 40.29 -13.42 17.41
C ASP A 23 39.98 -12.86 18.81
N SER A 24 39.06 -11.90 18.89
CA SER A 24 38.70 -11.23 20.14
C SER A 24 38.05 -12.16 21.16
N THR A 25 38.18 -11.80 22.44
CA THR A 25 37.44 -12.45 23.54
C THR A 25 35.93 -12.29 23.38
N LEU A 26 35.48 -11.14 22.86
CA LEU A 26 34.07 -10.83 22.61
C LEU A 26 33.40 -11.84 21.66
N PHE A 27 34.10 -12.27 20.60
CA PHE A 27 33.57 -13.31 19.71
C PHE A 27 33.39 -14.65 20.41
N LYS A 28 34.35 -15.05 21.25
CA LYS A 28 34.27 -16.30 22.03
C LYS A 28 33.12 -16.26 23.03
N GLU A 29 32.98 -15.16 23.77
CA GLU A 29 31.89 -14.93 24.74
C GLU A 29 30.52 -14.94 24.05
N ASN A 30 30.36 -14.22 22.94
CA ASN A 30 29.11 -14.21 22.18
C ASN A 30 28.75 -15.61 21.66
N LYS A 31 29.73 -16.39 21.20
CA LYS A 31 29.49 -17.75 20.71
C LYS A 31 29.02 -18.69 21.82
N GLU A 32 29.54 -18.52 23.03
CA GLU A 32 29.12 -19.29 24.20
C GLU A 32 27.72 -18.87 24.67
N LEU A 33 27.42 -17.56 24.70
CA LEU A 33 26.08 -17.04 24.98
C LEU A 33 25.04 -17.56 24.00
N VAL A 34 25.36 -17.60 22.70
CA VAL A 34 24.46 -18.17 21.68
C VAL A 34 24.18 -19.65 21.96
N LYS A 35 25.20 -20.47 22.28
CA LYS A 35 24.98 -21.88 22.62
C LYS A 35 24.08 -22.05 23.85
N GLN A 36 24.27 -21.20 24.86
CA GLN A 36 23.44 -21.21 26.07
C GLN A 36 21.99 -20.84 25.75
N PHE A 37 21.76 -19.77 24.99
CA PHE A 37 20.40 -19.31 24.66
C PHE A 37 19.68 -20.15 23.60
N CYS A 38 20.39 -20.88 22.75
CA CYS A 38 19.78 -21.82 21.81
C CYS A 38 19.14 -23.03 22.51
N SER A 39 19.58 -23.35 23.74
CA SER A 39 19.03 -24.46 24.51
C SER A 39 18.00 -23.93 25.51
N PRO A 40 16.71 -24.24 25.35
CA PRO A 40 15.71 -23.72 26.26
C PRO A 40 15.84 -24.36 27.66
N PRO A 41 15.49 -23.64 28.75
CA PRO A 41 15.62 -24.18 30.11
C PRO A 41 14.79 -25.45 30.34
N SER A 42 15.29 -26.37 31.15
CA SER A 42 14.57 -27.59 31.51
C SER A 42 13.17 -27.29 32.05
N GLY A 43 12.14 -27.81 31.39
CA GLY A 43 10.72 -27.58 31.75
C GLY A 43 10.04 -26.42 31.03
N SER A 44 10.74 -25.69 30.15
CA SER A 44 10.11 -24.71 29.26
C SER A 44 9.14 -25.38 28.29
N LYS A 45 8.04 -24.70 27.97
CA LYS A 45 7.10 -25.10 26.92
C LYS A 45 7.20 -24.12 25.76
N ASP A 46 6.99 -24.62 24.55
CA ASP A 46 6.94 -23.78 23.36
C ASP A 46 5.83 -22.73 23.48
N LEU A 47 6.11 -21.53 22.98
CA LEU A 47 5.12 -20.46 22.90
C LEU A 47 4.07 -20.81 21.84
N LEU A 48 2.87 -21.18 22.30
CA LEU A 48 1.72 -21.45 21.44
C LEU A 48 0.79 -20.25 21.42
N PHE A 49 0.66 -19.61 20.27
CA PHE A 49 -0.35 -18.57 20.06
C PHE A 49 -1.62 -19.20 19.51
N ALA A 50 -2.76 -18.94 20.16
CA ALA A 50 -4.06 -19.48 19.75
C ALA A 50 -4.49 -19.01 18.34
N SER A 51 -3.98 -17.87 17.88
CA SER A 51 -4.26 -17.35 16.55
C SER A 51 -3.10 -16.50 16.04
N ARG A 52 -2.97 -16.41 14.71
CA ARG A 52 -1.95 -15.60 14.04
C ARG A 52 -2.19 -14.08 14.20
N PHE A 53 -3.44 -13.66 14.38
CA PHE A 53 -3.83 -12.25 14.42
C PHE A 53 -4.68 -11.97 15.67
N PRO A 54 -4.61 -10.77 16.27
CA PRO A 54 -5.37 -10.44 17.48
C PRO A 54 -6.89 -10.40 17.31
N GLN A 55 -7.38 -10.24 16.08
CA GLN A 55 -8.80 -10.10 15.75
C GLN A 55 -9.22 -11.12 14.69
N ASN A 56 -10.50 -11.48 14.68
CA ASN A 56 -11.07 -12.31 13.62
C ASN A 56 -11.06 -11.59 12.26
N GLY A 57 -11.29 -12.33 11.18
CA GLY A 57 -11.24 -11.79 9.82
C GLY A 57 -12.17 -10.59 9.59
N TRP A 58 -13.39 -10.65 10.13
CA TRP A 58 -14.36 -9.57 9.99
C TRP A 58 -13.94 -8.28 10.72
N GLY A 59 -13.38 -8.41 11.93
CA GLY A 59 -12.85 -7.29 12.70
C GLY A 59 -11.67 -6.62 11.99
N GLN A 60 -10.78 -7.42 11.39
CA GLN A 60 -9.69 -6.92 10.55
C GLN A 60 -10.22 -6.12 9.35
N PHE A 61 -11.18 -6.68 8.61
CA PHE A 61 -11.79 -6.03 7.44
C PHE A 61 -12.47 -4.72 7.81
N LYS A 62 -13.33 -4.72 8.84
CA LYS A 62 -14.01 -3.50 9.32
C LYS A 62 -13.03 -2.40 9.72
N SER A 63 -11.94 -2.79 10.39
CA SER A 63 -10.89 -1.84 10.81
C SER A 63 -10.14 -1.27 9.62
N CYS A 64 -9.80 -2.09 8.62
CA CYS A 64 -9.18 -1.63 7.38
C CYS A 64 -10.10 -0.69 6.61
N LEU A 65 -11.38 -1.04 6.47
CA LEU A 65 -12.37 -0.25 5.74
C LEU A 65 -12.58 1.11 6.40
N TRP A 66 -12.69 1.14 7.73
CA TRP A 66 -12.75 2.37 8.50
C TRP A 66 -11.51 3.25 8.26
N LYS A 67 -10.32 2.65 8.31
CA LYS A 67 -9.05 3.35 8.09
C LYS A 67 -8.98 3.96 6.69
N GLN A 68 -9.25 3.18 5.65
CA GLN A 68 -9.20 3.64 4.25
C GLN A 68 -10.25 4.71 3.97
N HIS A 69 -11.50 4.51 4.42
CA HIS A 69 -12.55 5.50 4.27
C HIS A 69 -12.17 6.84 4.91
N LEU A 70 -11.61 6.79 6.12
CA LEU A 70 -11.16 7.99 6.82
C LEU A 70 -9.96 8.66 6.13
N SER A 71 -9.00 7.88 5.61
CA SER A 71 -7.84 8.39 4.86
C SER A 71 -8.29 9.12 3.59
N TYR A 72 -9.22 8.53 2.84
CA TYR A 72 -9.79 9.12 1.63
C TYR A 72 -10.62 10.37 1.92
N TRP A 73 -11.47 10.33 2.93
CA TRP A 73 -12.27 11.48 3.33
C TRP A 73 -11.41 12.67 3.78
N ARG A 74 -10.33 12.40 4.52
CA ARG A 74 -9.38 13.42 5.00
C ARG A 74 -8.37 13.89 3.94
N SER A 75 -8.50 13.44 2.69
CA SER A 75 -7.65 13.86 1.57
C SER A 75 -8.35 14.94 0.73
N PRO A 76 -8.31 16.24 1.13
CA PRO A 76 -9.07 17.30 0.47
C PRO A 76 -8.65 17.50 -0.98
N THR A 77 -7.36 17.41 -1.30
CA THR A 77 -6.84 17.56 -2.67
C THR A 77 -7.43 16.50 -3.61
N TYR A 78 -7.50 15.25 -3.16
CA TYR A 78 -8.07 14.15 -3.93
C TYR A 78 -9.57 14.38 -4.18
N ASN A 79 -10.34 14.69 -3.13
CA ASN A 79 -11.78 14.91 -3.24
C ASN A 79 -12.11 16.13 -4.11
N LEU A 80 -11.37 17.23 -3.95
CA LEU A 80 -11.54 18.45 -4.74
C LEU A 80 -11.30 18.20 -6.23
N MET A 81 -10.17 17.55 -6.58
CA MET A 81 -9.83 17.27 -7.98
C MET A 81 -10.85 16.33 -8.64
N ARG A 82 -11.37 15.36 -7.90
CA ARG A 82 -12.42 14.46 -8.38
C ARG A 82 -13.72 15.21 -8.67
N ILE A 83 -14.17 16.05 -7.75
CA ILE A 83 -15.41 16.84 -7.89
C ILE A 83 -15.27 17.85 -9.03
N MET A 84 -14.18 18.61 -9.07
CA MET A 84 -13.94 19.60 -10.13
C MET A 84 -13.90 18.97 -11.51
N TYR A 85 -13.21 17.84 -11.68
CA TYR A 85 -13.14 17.15 -12.96
C TYR A 85 -14.52 16.67 -13.43
N ILE A 86 -15.33 16.09 -12.53
CA ILE A 86 -16.68 15.62 -12.86
C ILE A 86 -17.57 16.80 -13.28
N ILE A 87 -17.52 17.92 -12.56
CA ILE A 87 -18.32 19.11 -12.87
C ILE A 87 -17.93 19.70 -14.23
N VAL A 88 -16.64 19.95 -14.45
CA VAL A 88 -16.15 20.56 -15.69
C VAL A 88 -16.40 19.64 -16.89
N SER A 89 -16.09 18.35 -16.76
CA SER A 89 -16.27 17.39 -17.85
C SER A 89 -17.75 17.17 -18.17
N SER A 90 -18.62 17.06 -17.16
CA SER A 90 -20.07 16.88 -17.38
C SER A 90 -20.70 18.10 -18.07
N LEU A 91 -20.28 19.31 -17.68
CA LEU A 91 -20.71 20.54 -18.35
C LEU A 91 -20.26 20.58 -19.81
N MET A 92 -18.98 20.26 -20.08
CA MET A 92 -18.44 20.22 -21.44
C MET A 92 -19.20 19.22 -22.32
N PHE A 93 -19.40 17.99 -21.85
CA PHE A 93 -20.16 16.98 -22.59
C PHE A 93 -21.63 17.36 -22.77
N GLY A 94 -22.25 17.97 -21.76
CA GLY A 94 -23.61 18.49 -21.84
C GLY A 94 -23.77 19.56 -22.93
N ILE A 95 -22.79 20.46 -23.07
CA ILE A 95 -22.78 21.49 -24.11
C ILE A 95 -22.54 20.87 -25.49
N VAL A 96 -21.56 19.99 -25.64
CA VAL A 96 -21.20 19.38 -26.93
C VAL A 96 -22.34 18.53 -27.51
N PHE A 97 -23.00 17.74 -26.67
CA PHE A 97 -24.08 16.84 -27.09
C PHE A 97 -25.48 17.42 -26.85
N TRP A 98 -25.57 18.75 -26.70
CA TRP A 98 -26.81 19.45 -26.40
C TRP A 98 -27.93 19.12 -27.41
N LYS A 99 -29.06 18.62 -26.90
CA LYS A 99 -30.26 18.25 -27.67
C LYS A 99 -30.01 17.23 -28.81
N ARG A 100 -28.86 16.54 -28.85
CA ARG A 100 -28.53 15.58 -29.92
C ARG A 100 -29.45 14.35 -29.91
N GLY A 101 -29.93 13.95 -28.74
CA GLY A 101 -30.87 12.82 -28.59
C GLY A 101 -32.31 13.08 -29.03
N SER A 102 -32.71 14.34 -29.27
CA SER A 102 -34.09 14.68 -29.62
C SER A 102 -34.39 14.65 -31.12
N LYS A 103 -33.38 14.48 -31.98
CA LYS A 103 -33.52 14.48 -33.44
C LYS A 103 -32.75 13.30 -34.05
N ILE A 104 -33.25 12.08 -33.84
CA ILE A 104 -32.70 10.87 -34.47
C ILE A 104 -33.48 10.63 -35.76
N LYS A 105 -32.88 10.96 -36.91
CA LYS A 105 -33.51 10.77 -38.23
C LYS A 105 -32.83 9.69 -39.07
N SER A 106 -31.56 9.42 -38.79
CA SER A 106 -30.75 8.40 -39.49
C SER A 106 -30.15 7.40 -38.50
N ALA A 107 -29.82 6.20 -38.98
CA ALA A 107 -29.02 5.23 -38.24
C ALA A 107 -27.67 5.84 -37.77
N GLN A 108 -27.11 6.76 -38.56
CA GLN A 108 -25.88 7.47 -38.19
C GLN A 108 -26.05 8.36 -36.94
N ASP A 109 -27.21 9.01 -36.80
CA ASP A 109 -27.51 9.84 -35.62
C ASP A 109 -27.61 8.95 -34.37
N LEU A 110 -28.23 7.78 -34.49
CA LEU A 110 -28.31 6.79 -33.43
C LEU A 110 -26.92 6.30 -33.01
N PHE A 111 -26.06 5.93 -33.96
CA PHE A 111 -24.67 5.53 -33.68
C PHE A 111 -23.88 6.65 -33.01
N THR A 112 -24.10 7.90 -33.40
CA THR A 112 -23.44 9.06 -32.78
C THR A 112 -23.84 9.22 -31.30
N VAL A 113 -25.13 9.08 -30.99
CA VAL A 113 -25.62 9.14 -29.60
C VAL A 113 -25.05 7.99 -28.76
N LEU A 114 -25.11 6.75 -29.26
CA LEU A 114 -24.58 5.59 -28.55
C LEU A 114 -23.05 5.70 -28.33
N GLY A 115 -22.31 6.12 -29.36
CA GLY A 115 -20.87 6.35 -29.28
C GLY A 115 -20.50 7.44 -28.27
N SER A 116 -21.29 8.51 -28.18
CA SER A 116 -21.08 9.56 -27.18
C SER A 116 -21.29 9.06 -25.75
N MET A 117 -22.34 8.27 -25.49
CA MET A 117 -22.60 7.70 -24.17
C MET A 117 -21.50 6.74 -23.74
N PHE A 118 -21.05 5.88 -24.66
CA PHE A 118 -19.92 4.98 -24.44
C PHE A 118 -18.64 5.75 -24.10
N SER A 119 -18.32 6.78 -24.89
CA SER A 119 -17.11 7.59 -24.70
C SER A 119 -17.11 8.31 -23.35
N VAL A 120 -18.23 8.93 -22.96
CA VAL A 120 -18.38 9.59 -21.65
C VAL A 120 -18.19 8.58 -20.53
N THR A 121 -18.85 7.42 -20.61
CA THR A 121 -18.76 6.39 -19.57
C THR A 121 -17.32 5.89 -19.40
N ASN A 122 -16.63 5.65 -20.52
CA ASN A 122 -15.25 5.18 -20.51
C ASN A 122 -14.28 6.22 -19.94
N ILE A 123 -14.36 7.47 -20.39
CA ILE A 123 -13.50 8.57 -19.91
C ILE A 123 -13.66 8.79 -18.41
N PHE A 124 -14.90 8.81 -17.91
CA PHE A 124 -15.15 8.96 -16.48
C PHE A 124 -14.64 7.75 -15.69
N GLY A 125 -14.84 6.53 -16.18
CA GLY A 125 -14.32 5.32 -15.56
C GLY A 125 -12.79 5.33 -15.44
N VAL A 126 -12.10 5.58 -16.55
CA VAL A 126 -10.63 5.65 -16.60
C VAL A 126 -10.09 6.74 -15.67
N TYR A 127 -10.72 7.92 -15.64
CA TYR A 127 -10.30 9.00 -14.76
C TYR A 127 -10.45 8.61 -13.27
N ASN A 128 -11.61 8.06 -12.87
CA ASN A 128 -11.83 7.64 -11.49
C ASN A 128 -10.79 6.59 -11.07
N CYS A 129 -10.52 5.57 -11.89
CA CYS A 129 -9.49 4.57 -11.62
C CYS A 129 -8.09 5.17 -11.50
N SER A 130 -7.73 6.09 -12.40
CA SER A 130 -6.39 6.68 -12.45
C SER A 130 -6.13 7.63 -11.29
N SER A 131 -7.15 8.38 -10.87
CA SER A 131 -7.05 9.37 -9.78
C SER A 131 -6.70 8.75 -8.42
N VAL A 132 -7.06 7.48 -8.20
CA VAL A 132 -6.82 6.77 -6.93
C VAL A 132 -5.40 6.19 -6.84
N ILE A 133 -4.75 5.90 -7.98
CA ILE A 133 -3.41 5.30 -8.06
C ILE A 133 -2.39 5.94 -7.10
N PRO A 134 -2.14 7.26 -7.12
CA PRO A 134 -1.12 7.86 -6.26
C PRO A 134 -1.40 7.66 -4.77
N LEU A 135 -2.68 7.67 -4.37
CA LEU A 135 -3.10 7.47 -2.99
C LEU A 135 -2.83 6.03 -2.52
N VAL A 136 -3.12 5.04 -3.39
CA VAL A 136 -2.80 3.62 -3.11
C VAL A 136 -1.30 3.40 -3.03
N VAL A 137 -0.51 4.03 -3.90
CA VAL A 137 0.95 3.89 -3.91
C VAL A 137 1.56 4.40 -2.60
N THR A 138 1.07 5.52 -2.07
CA THR A 138 1.52 6.03 -0.77
C THR A 138 1.14 5.07 0.37
N GLU A 139 -0.12 4.62 0.43
CA GLU A 139 -0.64 3.69 1.45
C GLU A 139 0.03 2.31 1.40
N ARG A 140 0.53 1.87 0.24
CA ARG A 140 1.21 0.58 0.08
C ARG A 140 2.43 0.45 1.02
N SER A 141 3.17 1.54 1.27
CA SER A 141 4.30 1.53 2.21
C SER A 141 3.85 1.23 3.65
N VAL A 142 2.73 1.84 4.06
CA VAL A 142 2.10 1.64 5.36
C VAL A 142 1.58 0.21 5.49
N PHE A 143 0.90 -0.30 4.45
CA PHE A 143 0.43 -1.68 4.39
C PHE A 143 1.56 -2.69 4.63
N TYR A 144 2.72 -2.54 3.97
CA TYR A 144 3.83 -3.47 4.20
C TYR A 144 4.31 -3.43 5.64
N ARG A 145 4.47 -2.25 6.23
CA ARG A 145 4.87 -2.10 7.64
C ARG A 145 3.89 -2.78 8.59
N GLU A 146 2.59 -2.55 8.41
CA GLU A 146 1.53 -3.13 9.24
C GLU A 146 1.40 -4.65 9.06
N LYS A 147 1.61 -5.15 7.83
CA LYS A 147 1.65 -6.58 7.52
C LYS A 147 2.84 -7.28 8.18
N PHE A 148 4.03 -6.68 8.15
CA PHE A 148 5.22 -7.24 8.80
C PHE A 148 5.09 -7.22 10.32
N ALA A 149 4.40 -6.23 10.89
CA ALA A 149 4.05 -6.19 12.30
C ALA A 149 2.94 -7.19 12.70
N GLY A 150 2.36 -7.94 11.75
CA GLY A 150 1.34 -8.94 12.03
C GLY A 150 -0.01 -8.35 12.47
N MET A 151 -0.34 -7.12 12.08
CA MET A 151 -1.57 -6.44 12.54
C MET A 151 -2.85 -7.02 11.91
N TYR A 152 -2.81 -7.37 10.63
CA TYR A 152 -3.95 -7.94 9.90
C TYR A 152 -3.49 -8.73 8.66
N SER A 153 -4.41 -9.50 8.09
CA SER A 153 -4.20 -10.31 6.89
C SER A 153 -4.28 -9.50 5.60
N SER A 154 -3.58 -9.92 4.55
CA SER A 154 -3.54 -9.17 3.28
C SER A 154 -4.89 -9.08 2.57
N TRP A 155 -5.77 -10.07 2.73
CA TRP A 155 -7.10 -10.02 2.14
C TRP A 155 -7.98 -8.94 2.81
N ALA A 156 -7.88 -8.77 4.14
CA ALA A 156 -8.68 -7.79 4.87
C ALA A 156 -8.42 -6.37 4.36
N TYR A 157 -7.15 -6.03 4.07
CA TYR A 157 -6.78 -4.76 3.43
C TYR A 157 -7.25 -4.67 1.98
N SER A 158 -7.04 -5.74 1.19
CA SER A 158 -7.34 -5.73 -0.25
C SER A 158 -8.83 -5.55 -0.53
N PHE A 159 -9.71 -6.20 0.24
CA PHE A 159 -11.15 -6.04 0.10
C PHE A 159 -11.68 -4.73 0.65
N ALA A 160 -10.98 -4.14 1.62
CA ALA A 160 -11.40 -2.89 2.23
C ALA A 160 -11.04 -1.66 1.37
N GLN A 161 -10.13 -1.83 0.39
CA GLN A 161 -9.75 -0.82 -0.58
C GLN A 161 -10.90 -0.57 -1.59
N VAL A 162 -11.84 0.30 -1.22
CA VAL A 162 -13.04 0.69 -1.99
C VAL A 162 -13.01 2.17 -2.37
#